data_AF-A0A1D6EG92-F1
#
_entry.id   AF-A0A1D6EG92-F1
#
_cell.length_a   1.000
_cell.length_b   1.000
_cell.length_c   1.000
_cell.angle_alpha   90.00
_cell.angle_beta   90.00
_cell.angle_gamma   90.00
#
_symmetry.space_group_name_H-M   'P 1'
#
loop_
_entity.id
_entity.type
_entity.pdbx_description
1 polymer ?
#
loop_
_entity_poly.entity_id
_entity_poly.type
_entity_poly.pdbx_seq_one_letter_code
_entity_poly.pdbx_strand_id
1 'polypeptide(L)'
;MDMALPIVNATAAVLARVSAAFNGPLARAVVFGVHIDGHLVVEGLLIAVIVFQLSRKSYKPPKKPLTEKEIDELCDEWEPEPLCPPIKEGAKIDAPTLESAAGPLTIVDGKEVVNFASTNYLGLIGNEKIIDSCISSLEKYGVGSCGPRGFYGTIDVHLDYESKIAKFLGTPDSILYSYGISTIFSVIPAFCKKGDIIVADEGVHWAVQNGLHLSRSTVVYFKHNDMASLASTLEKLTRGNKRAEKIRCYIVVESIY
;
A
#
# COMPACT_ATOMS: atom_id res chain seq x y z
N MET A 1 10.03 10.27 34.51
CA MET A 1 8.71 9.63 34.33
C MET A 1 7.69 10.37 35.22
N ASP A 2 7.78 11.70 35.27
CA ASP A 2 7.26 12.50 36.41
C ASP A 2 6.28 13.61 35.99
N MET A 3 6.06 13.83 34.69
CA MET A 3 5.08 14.84 34.22
C MET A 3 3.63 14.34 34.26
N ALA A 4 3.39 13.03 34.41
CA ALA A 4 2.03 12.49 34.46
C ALA A 4 1.35 12.73 35.83
N LEU A 5 2.10 12.71 36.93
CA LEU A 5 1.56 12.80 38.29
C LEU A 5 0.89 14.16 38.61
N PRO A 6 1.46 15.33 38.25
CA PRO A 6 0.81 16.61 38.50
C PRO A 6 -0.48 16.78 37.68
N ILE A 7 -0.51 16.27 36.44
CA ILE A 7 -1.70 16.35 35.58
C ILE A 7 -2.83 15.49 36.15
N VAL A 8 -2.54 14.27 36.61
CA VAL A 8 -3.52 13.37 37.24
C VAL A 8 -4.06 13.95 38.56
N ASN A 9 -3.20 14.57 39.37
CA ASN A 9 -3.64 15.22 40.61
C ASN A 9 -4.52 16.46 40.34
N ALA A 10 -4.18 17.25 39.31
CA ALA A 10 -5.00 18.39 38.90
C ALA A 10 -6.37 17.96 38.39
N THR A 11 -6.46 16.91 37.55
CA THR A 11 -7.75 16.39 37.07
C THR A 11 -8.59 15.78 38.19
N ALA A 12 -7.98 15.06 39.14
CA ALA A 12 -8.67 14.53 40.31
C ALA A 12 -9.23 15.65 41.22
N ALA A 13 -8.44 16.70 41.47
CA ALA A 13 -8.88 17.85 42.26
C ALA A 13 -10.03 18.63 41.58
N VAL A 14 -9.99 18.77 40.25
CA VAL A 14 -11.09 19.36 39.47
C VAL A 14 -12.32 18.46 39.54
N LEU A 15 -12.20 17.15 39.36
CA LEU A 15 -13.33 16.22 39.48
C LEU A 15 -13.98 16.28 40.87
N ALA A 16 -13.17 16.32 41.94
CA ALA A 16 -13.67 16.42 43.30
C ALA A 16 -14.41 17.74 43.55
N ARG A 17 -13.89 18.88 43.05
CA ARG A 17 -14.57 20.19 43.13
C ARG A 17 -15.87 20.22 42.33
N VAL A 18 -15.88 19.62 41.15
CA VAL A 18 -17.07 19.50 40.30
C VAL A 18 -18.11 18.61 40.97
N SER A 19 -17.70 17.45 41.51
CA SER A 19 -18.59 16.55 42.26
C SER A 19 -19.15 17.22 43.52
N ALA A 20 -18.33 17.95 44.28
CA ALA A 20 -18.78 18.70 45.45
C ALA A 20 -19.75 19.84 45.08
N ALA A 21 -19.54 20.51 43.94
CA ALA A 21 -20.46 21.52 43.44
C ALA A 21 -21.82 20.91 43.03
N PHE A 22 -21.82 19.70 42.44
CA PHE A 22 -23.05 18.99 42.09
C PHE A 22 -23.79 18.37 43.27
N ASN A 23 -23.06 17.94 44.30
CA ASN A 23 -23.61 17.45 45.56
C ASN A 23 -23.99 18.59 46.53
N GLY A 24 -23.74 19.84 46.14
CA GLY A 24 -24.15 21.03 46.88
C GLY A 24 -25.66 21.24 46.88
N PRO A 25 -26.16 22.41 47.34
CA PRO A 25 -27.57 22.65 47.65
C PRO A 25 -28.57 22.44 46.48
N LEU A 26 -28.09 22.23 45.26
CA LEU A 26 -28.90 21.80 44.11
C LEU A 26 -29.31 20.32 44.16
N ALA A 27 -28.57 19.45 44.87
CA ALA A 27 -28.87 18.02 44.98
C ALA A 27 -30.17 17.69 45.75
N ARG A 28 -30.83 18.70 46.33
CA ARG A 28 -32.13 18.57 47.02
C ARG A 28 -33.22 19.48 46.46
N ALA A 29 -33.06 19.99 45.23
CA ALA A 29 -34.12 20.72 44.57
C ALA A 29 -35.27 19.77 44.20
N VAL A 30 -36.38 19.88 44.91
CA VAL A 30 -37.64 19.20 44.58
C VAL A 30 -38.47 20.16 43.75
N VAL A 31 -38.66 19.85 42.47
CA VAL A 31 -39.53 20.61 41.57
C VAL A 31 -40.68 19.67 41.17
N PHE A 32 -41.93 20.09 41.42
CA PHE A 32 -43.14 19.27 41.21
C PHE A 32 -43.13 17.89 41.89
N GLY A 33 -42.51 17.77 43.07
CA GLY A 33 -42.49 16.52 43.84
C GLY A 33 -41.46 15.49 43.35
N VAL A 34 -40.63 15.83 42.36
CA VAL A 34 -39.54 14.97 41.87
C VAL A 34 -38.21 15.52 42.38
N HIS A 35 -37.40 14.66 43.01
CA HIS A 35 -36.02 14.97 43.38
C HIS A 35 -35.18 15.11 42.11
N ILE A 36 -34.66 16.31 41.84
CA ILE A 36 -33.74 16.54 40.72
C ILE A 36 -32.32 16.45 41.27
N ASP A 37 -31.63 15.34 40.97
CA ASP A 37 -30.19 15.23 41.22
C ASP A 37 -29.42 16.26 40.38
N GLY A 38 -28.35 16.83 40.93
CA GLY A 38 -27.57 17.89 40.26
C GLY A 38 -27.06 17.52 38.86
N HIS A 39 -26.89 16.22 38.56
CA HIS A 39 -26.49 15.74 37.24
C HIS A 39 -27.55 16.00 36.15
N LEU A 40 -28.85 16.00 36.49
CA LEU A 40 -29.94 16.29 35.56
C LEU A 40 -29.90 17.75 35.07
N VAL A 41 -29.41 18.68 35.90
CA VAL A 41 -29.22 20.08 35.50
C VAL A 41 -28.11 20.18 34.45
N VAL A 42 -27.02 19.42 34.60
CA VAL A 42 -25.92 19.37 33.63
C VAL A 42 -26.37 18.75 32.32
N GLU A 43 -27.08 17.63 32.40
CA GLU A 43 -27.62 16.95 31.22
C GLU A 43 -28.60 17.86 30.48
N GLY A 44 -29.49 18.56 31.19
CA GLY A 44 -30.38 19.56 30.60
C GLY A 44 -29.62 20.69 29.90
N LEU A 45 -28.54 21.19 30.52
CA LEU A 45 -27.69 22.25 29.94
C LEU A 45 -26.90 21.74 28.72
N LEU A 46 -26.36 20.52 28.77
CA LEU A 46 -25.68 19.87 27.64
C LEU A 46 -26.64 19.61 26.48
N ILE A 47 -27.86 19.12 26.75
CA ILE A 47 -28.91 18.95 25.74
C ILE A 47 -29.27 20.31 25.14
N ALA A 48 -29.43 21.36 25.95
CA ALA A 48 -29.68 22.71 25.46
C ALA A 48 -28.54 23.25 24.57
N VAL A 49 -27.28 22.99 24.91
CA VAL A 49 -26.10 23.37 24.10
C VAL A 49 -26.04 22.57 22.79
N ILE A 50 -26.33 21.27 22.83
CA ILE A 50 -26.39 20.42 21.62
C ILE A 50 -27.52 20.89 20.70
N VAL A 51 -28.71 21.15 21.24
CA VAL A 51 -29.86 21.69 20.48
C VAL A 51 -29.52 23.07 19.92
N PHE A 52 -28.86 23.94 20.70
CA PHE A 52 -28.40 25.24 20.24
C PHE A 52 -27.40 25.12 19.08
N GLN A 53 -26.39 24.26 19.18
CA GLN A 53 -25.41 24.04 18.11
C GLN A 53 -26.02 23.41 16.86
N LEU A 54 -26.97 22.47 17.01
CA LEU A 54 -27.72 21.90 15.88
C LEU A 54 -28.66 22.93 15.23
N SER A 55 -29.15 23.91 16.00
CA SER A 55 -29.98 25.00 15.48
C SER A 55 -29.19 26.09 14.74
N ARG A 56 -27.87 26.19 14.99
CA ARG A 56 -27.02 27.11 14.21
C ARG A 56 -26.90 26.57 12.80
N LYS A 57 -27.48 27.29 11.84
CA LYS A 57 -27.21 27.05 10.42
C LYS A 57 -25.70 27.08 10.21
N SER A 58 -25.14 25.97 9.73
CA SER A 58 -23.73 25.87 9.38
C SER A 58 -23.35 27.05 8.49
N TYR A 59 -22.34 27.82 8.90
CA TYR A 59 -21.84 28.95 8.13
C TYR A 59 -21.43 28.44 6.74
N LYS A 60 -22.17 28.87 5.71
CA LYS A 60 -21.78 28.66 4.33
C LYS A 60 -21.12 29.96 3.88
N PRO A 61 -19.80 29.99 3.61
CA PRO A 61 -19.19 31.17 3.03
C PRO A 61 -19.94 31.52 1.73
N PRO A 62 -20.15 32.81 1.43
CA PRO A 62 -20.83 33.20 0.20
C PRO A 62 -20.03 32.63 -0.98
N LYS A 63 -20.65 31.71 -1.72
CA LYS A 63 -20.12 31.24 -3.00
C LYS A 63 -20.33 32.37 -4.01
N LYS A 64 -19.47 33.38 -4.01
CA LYS A 64 -19.36 34.28 -5.14
C LYS A 64 -18.65 33.47 -6.24
N PRO A 65 -19.31 33.12 -7.35
CA PRO A 65 -18.60 32.48 -8.45
C PRO A 65 -17.46 33.41 -8.87
N LEU A 66 -16.28 32.84 -9.11
CA LEU A 66 -15.14 33.58 -9.63
C LEU A 66 -15.56 34.21 -10.96
N THR A 67 -15.23 35.47 -11.16
CA THR A 67 -15.33 36.14 -12.45
C THR A 67 -14.37 35.47 -13.44
N GLU A 68 -14.63 35.54 -14.74
CA GLU A 68 -13.71 35.00 -15.76
C GLU A 68 -12.28 35.53 -15.58
N LYS A 69 -12.14 36.82 -15.21
CA LYS A 69 -10.85 37.44 -14.88
C LYS A 69 -10.15 36.78 -13.68
N GLU A 70 -10.88 36.47 -12.60
CA GLU A 70 -10.30 35.79 -11.44
C GLU A 70 -9.92 34.34 -11.77
N ILE A 71 -10.65 33.68 -12.68
CA ILE A 71 -10.29 32.33 -13.17
C ILE A 71 -9.01 32.40 -13.99
N ASP A 72 -8.92 33.36 -14.94
CA ASP A 72 -7.73 33.55 -15.76
C ASP A 72 -6.50 33.90 -14.90
N GLU A 73 -6.65 34.79 -13.90
CA GLU A 73 -5.58 35.11 -12.94
C GLU A 73 -5.12 33.88 -12.15
N LEU A 74 -6.04 33.04 -11.67
CA LEU A 74 -5.70 31.81 -10.97
C LEU A 74 -5.02 30.78 -11.89
N CYS A 75 -5.41 30.72 -13.16
CA CYS A 75 -4.76 29.85 -14.15
C CYS A 75 -3.35 30.34 -14.49
N ASP A 76 -3.14 31.66 -14.59
CA ASP A 76 -1.85 32.29 -14.85
C ASP A 76 -0.90 32.17 -13.65
N GLU A 77 -1.42 32.27 -12.42
CA GLU A 77 -0.64 32.09 -11.17
C GLU A 77 -0.37 30.61 -10.84
N TRP A 78 -1.08 29.66 -11.47
CA TRP A 78 -0.94 28.26 -11.14
C TRP A 78 0.34 27.66 -11.74
N GLU A 79 1.33 27.41 -10.87
CA GLU A 79 2.47 26.56 -11.19
C GLU A 79 2.21 25.12 -10.71
N PRO A 80 2.19 24.12 -11.63
CA PRO A 80 2.08 22.72 -11.21
C PRO A 80 3.27 22.33 -10.34
N GLU A 81 3.00 21.71 -9.19
CA GLU A 81 4.07 21.04 -8.44
C GLU A 81 4.75 20.00 -9.35
N PRO A 82 6.10 19.95 -9.39
CA PRO A 82 6.82 18.94 -10.16
C PRO A 82 6.37 17.53 -9.75
N LEU A 83 6.03 16.69 -10.73
CA LEU A 83 5.66 15.28 -10.48
C LEU A 83 6.77 14.51 -9.75
N CYS A 84 8.01 14.92 -9.96
CA CYS A 84 9.19 14.33 -9.33
C CYS A 84 9.88 15.39 -8.46
N PRO A 85 10.23 15.08 -7.20
CA PRO A 85 11.05 15.97 -6.39
C PRO A 85 12.41 16.21 -7.07
N PRO A 86 13.03 17.39 -6.88
CA PRO A 86 14.33 17.68 -7.48
C PRO A 86 15.39 16.68 -7.01
N ILE A 87 16.20 16.20 -7.96
CA ILE A 87 17.30 15.27 -7.68
C ILE A 87 18.39 16.01 -6.92
N LYS A 88 18.63 15.61 -5.66
CA LYS A 88 19.76 16.12 -4.86
C LYS A 88 21.06 15.72 -5.55
N GLU A 89 22.09 16.57 -5.55
CA GLU A 89 23.35 16.29 -6.28
C GLU A 89 23.98 14.93 -5.92
N GLY A 90 23.89 14.49 -4.67
CA GLY A 90 24.38 13.18 -4.24
C GLY A 90 23.53 11.98 -4.65
N ALA A 91 22.35 12.20 -5.26
CA ALA A 91 21.48 11.16 -5.80
C ALA A 91 21.69 10.91 -7.30
N LYS A 92 22.57 11.68 -7.96
CA LYS A 92 23.00 11.38 -9.33
C LYS A 92 23.91 10.16 -9.28
N ILE A 93 23.47 9.06 -9.90
CA ILE A 93 24.25 7.85 -10.10
C ILE A 93 24.62 7.81 -11.57
N ASP A 94 25.90 7.96 -11.89
CA ASP A 94 26.42 7.71 -13.22
C ASP A 94 26.41 6.19 -13.45
N ALA A 95 25.37 5.70 -14.12
CA ALA A 95 25.23 4.28 -14.38
C ALA A 95 26.29 3.81 -15.39
N PRO A 96 27.02 2.71 -15.11
CA PRO A 96 28.02 2.20 -16.04
C PRO A 96 27.37 1.77 -17.36
N THR A 97 28.03 2.02 -18.48
CA THR A 97 27.54 1.64 -19.82
C THR A 97 28.14 0.30 -20.23
N LEU A 98 27.26 -0.68 -20.48
CA LEU A 98 27.64 -1.99 -21.00
C LEU A 98 27.75 -1.92 -22.54
N GLU A 99 28.91 -2.27 -23.08
CA GLU A 99 29.22 -2.18 -24.52
C GLU A 99 29.32 -3.57 -25.21
N SER A 100 29.17 -4.65 -24.45
CA SER A 100 29.13 -6.02 -24.99
C SER A 100 27.99 -6.84 -24.39
N ALA A 101 27.85 -8.10 -24.80
CA ALA A 101 26.92 -9.01 -24.13
C ALA A 101 27.27 -9.13 -22.63
N ALA A 102 26.26 -9.23 -21.78
CA ALA A 102 26.41 -9.43 -20.33
C ALA A 102 26.84 -10.87 -19.99
N GLY A 103 27.98 -11.30 -20.54
CA GLY A 103 28.65 -12.57 -20.27
C GLY A 103 29.68 -12.45 -19.14
N PRO A 104 30.47 -13.52 -18.89
CA PRO A 104 31.50 -13.53 -17.85
C PRO A 104 32.62 -12.51 -18.06
N LEU A 105 33.01 -12.27 -19.31
CA LEU A 105 33.93 -11.22 -19.73
C LEU A 105 33.14 -10.20 -20.54
N THR A 106 33.19 -8.93 -20.14
CA THR A 106 32.39 -7.87 -20.77
C THR A 106 33.15 -6.54 -20.83
N ILE A 107 32.64 -5.61 -21.63
CA ILE A 107 33.20 -4.26 -21.75
C ILE A 107 32.25 -3.28 -21.05
N VAL A 108 32.76 -2.59 -20.04
CA VAL A 108 32.05 -1.56 -19.29
C VAL A 108 32.87 -0.28 -19.30
N ASP A 109 32.28 0.82 -19.77
CA ASP A 109 32.93 2.13 -19.90
C ASP A 109 34.31 2.02 -20.59
N GLY A 110 34.37 1.29 -21.71
CA GLY A 110 35.55 1.05 -22.52
C GLY A 110 36.58 0.09 -21.91
N LYS A 111 36.31 -0.54 -20.76
CA LYS A 111 37.25 -1.46 -20.08
C LYS A 111 36.75 -2.89 -20.10
N GLU A 112 37.64 -3.82 -20.42
CA GLU A 112 37.38 -5.25 -20.26
C GLU A 112 37.36 -5.61 -18.75
N VAL A 113 36.25 -6.19 -18.31
CA VAL A 113 36.00 -6.56 -16.90
C VAL A 113 35.42 -7.97 -16.78
N VAL A 114 35.59 -8.57 -15.60
CA VAL A 114 34.89 -9.80 -15.22
C VAL A 114 33.57 -9.43 -14.56
N ASN A 115 32.46 -9.93 -15.10
CA ASN A 115 31.11 -9.57 -14.68
C ASN A 115 30.63 -10.42 -13.49
N PHE A 116 30.60 -9.81 -12.31
CA PHE A 116 29.97 -10.37 -11.10
C PHE A 116 28.67 -9.65 -10.71
N ALA A 117 28.18 -8.73 -11.55
CA ALA A 117 27.06 -7.85 -11.22
C ALA A 117 25.72 -8.29 -11.84
N SER A 118 25.76 -9.03 -12.96
CA SER A 118 24.54 -9.43 -13.67
C SER A 118 23.81 -10.60 -13.02
N THR A 119 22.49 -10.66 -13.21
CA THR A 119 21.63 -11.80 -12.82
C THR A 119 21.56 -12.89 -13.91
N ASN A 120 22.60 -13.02 -14.73
CA ASN A 120 22.68 -14.00 -15.82
C ASN A 120 23.18 -15.36 -15.29
N TYR A 121 22.48 -15.93 -14.30
CA TYR A 121 22.95 -17.08 -13.52
C TYR A 121 23.28 -18.31 -14.37
N LEU A 122 22.54 -18.52 -15.47
CA LEU A 122 22.71 -19.67 -16.35
C LEU A 122 23.57 -19.36 -17.59
N GLY A 123 24.11 -18.15 -17.72
CA GLY A 123 24.92 -17.75 -18.87
C GLY A 123 24.15 -17.79 -20.20
N LEU A 124 22.83 -17.57 -20.19
CA LEU A 124 21.98 -17.69 -21.38
C LEU A 124 22.09 -16.47 -22.30
N ILE A 125 22.47 -15.30 -21.76
CA ILE A 125 22.73 -14.11 -22.57
C ILE A 125 23.92 -14.40 -23.50
N GLY A 126 23.69 -14.33 -24.81
CA GLY A 126 24.70 -14.63 -25.84
C GLY A 126 24.66 -16.06 -26.38
N ASN A 127 23.74 -16.92 -25.91
CA ASN A 127 23.59 -18.27 -26.45
C ASN A 127 23.13 -18.23 -27.93
N GLU A 128 23.93 -18.80 -28.83
CA GLU A 128 23.66 -18.80 -30.28
C GLU A 128 22.28 -19.35 -30.63
N LYS A 129 21.85 -20.46 -30.02
CA LYS A 129 20.52 -21.05 -30.29
C LYS A 129 19.37 -20.12 -29.92
N ILE A 130 19.54 -19.33 -28.86
CA ILE A 130 18.53 -18.35 -28.44
C ILE A 130 18.53 -17.17 -29.42
N ILE A 131 19.70 -16.70 -29.84
CA ILE A 131 19.84 -15.63 -30.82
C ILE A 131 19.18 -16.02 -32.15
N ASP A 132 19.46 -17.22 -32.67
CA ASP A 132 18.88 -17.73 -33.91
C ASP A 132 17.34 -17.83 -33.82
N SER A 133 16.83 -18.29 -32.67
CA SER A 133 15.39 -18.33 -32.40
C SER A 133 14.76 -16.94 -32.34
N CYS A 134 15.47 -15.95 -31.80
CA CYS A 134 15.02 -14.56 -31.77
C CYS A 134 14.96 -13.97 -33.19
N ILE A 135 16.00 -14.16 -34.01
CA ILE A 135 16.05 -13.70 -35.40
C ILE A 135 14.89 -14.32 -36.21
N SER A 136 14.72 -15.64 -36.12
CA SER A 136 13.62 -16.34 -36.80
C SER A 136 12.24 -15.82 -36.38
N SER A 137 12.08 -15.45 -35.09
CA SER A 137 10.84 -14.88 -34.58
C SER A 137 10.59 -13.47 -35.11
N LEU A 138 11.64 -12.64 -35.22
CA LEU A 138 11.57 -11.30 -35.79
C LEU A 138 11.19 -11.36 -37.28
N GLU A 139 11.76 -12.29 -38.04
CA GLU A 139 11.40 -12.51 -39.45
C GLU A 139 9.95 -12.94 -39.63
N LYS A 140 9.44 -13.80 -38.74
CA LYS A 140 8.05 -14.31 -38.82
C LYS A 140 7.00 -13.33 -38.31
N TYR A 141 7.22 -12.69 -37.17
CA TYR A 141 6.20 -11.90 -36.46
C TYR A 141 6.44 -10.39 -36.47
N GLY A 142 7.64 -9.94 -36.83
CA GLY A 142 8.06 -8.55 -36.67
C GLY A 142 8.43 -8.19 -35.22
N VAL A 143 8.48 -6.89 -34.94
CA VAL A 143 9.05 -6.34 -33.70
C VAL A 143 8.07 -6.26 -32.51
N GLY A 144 6.78 -6.55 -32.72
CA GLY A 144 5.79 -6.46 -31.65
C GLY A 144 4.37 -6.85 -32.07
N SER A 145 3.51 -7.09 -31.09
CA SER A 145 2.11 -7.48 -31.28
C SER A 145 1.17 -6.31 -31.59
N CYS A 146 1.63 -5.06 -31.43
CA CYS A 146 0.87 -3.82 -31.63
C CYS A 146 -0.45 -3.69 -30.82
N GLY A 147 -0.67 -4.53 -29.80
CA GLY A 147 -1.87 -4.49 -28.99
C GLY A 147 -1.78 -5.30 -27.69
N PRO A 148 -2.71 -5.09 -26.74
CA PRO A 148 -2.74 -5.84 -25.49
C PRO A 148 -3.30 -7.26 -25.70
N ARG A 149 -2.93 -8.18 -24.80
CA ARG A 149 -3.39 -9.58 -24.79
C ARG A 149 -4.91 -9.72 -24.78
N GLY A 150 -5.61 -8.79 -24.13
CA GLY A 150 -7.08 -8.78 -24.02
C GLY A 150 -7.82 -8.28 -25.27
N PHE A 151 -7.12 -7.93 -26.35
CA PHE A 151 -7.76 -7.44 -27.58
C PHE A 151 -7.22 -8.20 -28.80
N TYR A 152 -6.32 -7.62 -29.60
CA TYR A 152 -5.72 -8.27 -30.79
C TYR A 152 -4.21 -8.54 -30.64
N GLY A 153 -3.65 -8.44 -29.43
CA GLY A 153 -2.21 -8.58 -29.19
C GLY A 153 -1.68 -10.00 -29.04
N THR A 154 -2.52 -11.01 -29.24
CA THR A 154 -2.17 -12.40 -28.93
C THR A 154 -1.59 -13.12 -30.16
N ILE A 155 -0.27 -13.28 -30.14
CA ILE A 155 0.49 -14.12 -31.09
C ILE A 155 0.55 -15.58 -30.61
N ASP A 156 0.56 -16.54 -31.55
CA ASP A 156 0.63 -18.00 -31.30
C ASP A 156 1.80 -18.40 -30.39
N VAL A 157 2.98 -17.79 -30.57
CA VAL A 157 4.18 -18.05 -29.75
C VAL A 157 3.97 -17.75 -28.26
N HIS A 158 3.10 -16.79 -27.91
CA HIS A 158 2.79 -16.53 -26.51
C HIS A 158 2.02 -17.69 -25.88
N LEU A 159 1.04 -18.26 -26.59
CA LEU A 159 0.22 -19.37 -26.10
C LEU A 159 1.06 -20.66 -26.00
N ASP A 160 1.94 -20.89 -26.98
CA ASP A 160 2.91 -22.00 -26.93
C ASP A 160 3.86 -21.85 -25.72
N TYR A 161 4.35 -20.63 -25.46
CA TYR A 161 5.18 -20.35 -24.30
C TYR A 161 4.42 -20.56 -22.98
N GLU A 162 3.20 -20.03 -22.86
CA GLU A 162 2.34 -20.23 -21.69
C GLU A 162 2.10 -21.73 -21.42
N SER A 163 1.86 -22.53 -22.46
CA SER A 163 1.70 -23.98 -22.32
C SER A 163 3.00 -24.68 -21.88
N LYS A 164 4.15 -24.31 -22.46
CA LYS A 164 5.46 -24.87 -22.09
C LYS A 164 5.84 -24.56 -20.65
N ILE A 165 5.58 -23.33 -20.19
CA ILE A 165 5.83 -22.92 -18.81
C ILE A 165 4.90 -23.65 -17.84
N ALA A 166 3.61 -23.76 -18.15
CA ALA A 166 2.66 -24.51 -17.33
C ALA A 166 3.10 -25.98 -17.18
N LYS A 167 3.51 -26.61 -18.28
CA LYS A 167 4.05 -27.98 -18.27
C LYS A 167 5.35 -28.10 -17.47
N PHE A 168 6.27 -27.15 -17.60
CA PHE A 168 7.54 -27.15 -16.87
C PHE A 168 7.33 -27.03 -15.36
N LEU A 169 6.41 -26.17 -14.93
CA LEU A 169 6.10 -25.95 -13.51
C LEU A 169 5.11 -26.96 -12.92
N GLY A 170 4.47 -27.78 -13.76
CA GLY A 170 3.42 -28.72 -13.32
C GLY A 170 2.13 -28.03 -12.88
N THR A 171 1.83 -26.84 -13.41
CA THR A 171 0.62 -26.08 -13.13
C THR A 171 -0.44 -26.31 -14.21
N PRO A 172 -1.74 -26.11 -13.92
CA PRO A 172 -2.80 -26.30 -14.90
C PRO A 172 -2.74 -25.30 -16.06
N ASP A 173 -2.19 -24.10 -15.82
CA ASP A 173 -2.04 -23.04 -16.81
C ASP A 173 -0.93 -22.05 -16.40
N SER A 174 -0.58 -21.11 -17.28
CA SER A 174 0.28 -19.97 -16.98
C SER A 174 -0.11 -18.72 -17.78
N ILE A 175 0.26 -17.53 -17.28
CA ILE A 175 -0.04 -16.24 -17.92
C ILE A 175 1.26 -15.49 -18.14
N LEU A 176 1.48 -14.99 -19.36
CA LEU A 176 2.67 -14.23 -19.71
C LEU A 176 2.52 -12.73 -19.39
N TYR A 177 3.54 -12.16 -18.75
CA TYR A 177 3.72 -10.72 -18.53
C TYR A 177 5.00 -10.24 -19.20
N SER A 178 5.04 -8.97 -19.62
CA SER A 178 6.20 -8.38 -20.29
C SER A 178 7.37 -8.10 -19.36
N TYR A 179 7.13 -7.94 -18.05
CA TYR A 179 8.17 -7.63 -17.08
C TYR A 179 7.89 -8.28 -15.72
N GLY A 180 8.92 -8.86 -15.08
CA GLY A 180 8.76 -9.63 -13.84
C GLY A 180 8.15 -8.86 -12.68
N ILE A 181 8.50 -7.58 -12.51
CA ILE A 181 7.91 -6.73 -11.47
C ILE A 181 6.42 -6.49 -11.73
N SER A 182 6.02 -6.32 -12.99
CA SER A 182 4.62 -6.11 -13.36
C SER A 182 3.72 -7.32 -13.03
N THR A 183 4.28 -8.53 -13.10
CA THR A 183 3.59 -9.76 -12.69
C THR A 183 3.15 -9.67 -11.24
N ILE A 184 4.06 -9.30 -10.34
CA ILE A 184 3.79 -9.25 -8.89
C ILE A 184 2.75 -8.16 -8.58
N PHE A 185 2.88 -7.00 -9.22
CA PHE A 185 1.95 -5.87 -9.05
C PHE A 185 0.54 -6.19 -9.54
N SER A 186 0.41 -7.08 -10.52
CA SER A 186 -0.88 -7.52 -11.05
C SER A 186 -1.47 -8.67 -10.24
N VAL A 187 -0.67 -9.68 -9.91
CA VAL A 187 -1.13 -10.93 -9.30
C VAL A 187 -1.64 -10.69 -7.87
N ILE A 188 -0.89 -10.00 -7.01
CA ILE A 188 -1.29 -9.85 -5.60
C ILE A 188 -2.65 -9.13 -5.48
N PRO A 189 -2.89 -7.97 -6.12
CA PRO A 189 -4.20 -7.29 -6.06
C PRO A 189 -5.33 -8.02 -6.81
N ALA A 190 -5.02 -8.91 -7.75
CA ALA A 190 -6.04 -9.71 -8.43
C ALA A 190 -6.71 -10.72 -7.46
N PHE A 191 -5.94 -11.28 -6.53
CA PHE A 191 -6.44 -12.27 -5.56
C PHE A 191 -6.87 -11.63 -4.23
N CYS A 192 -6.09 -10.66 -3.73
CA CYS A 192 -6.28 -10.03 -2.43
C CYS A 192 -6.90 -8.64 -2.59
N LYS A 193 -8.01 -8.39 -1.87
CA LYS A 193 -8.77 -7.14 -1.91
C LYS A 193 -8.87 -6.52 -0.51
N LYS A 194 -9.43 -5.32 -0.45
CA LYS A 194 -9.78 -4.66 0.81
C LYS A 194 -10.67 -5.57 1.66
N GLY A 195 -10.22 -5.88 2.87
CA GLY A 195 -10.93 -6.76 3.82
C GLY A 195 -10.29 -8.14 3.98
N ASP A 196 -9.44 -8.56 3.04
CA ASP A 196 -8.61 -9.76 3.21
C ASP A 196 -7.38 -9.45 4.05
N ILE A 197 -6.74 -10.52 4.55
CA ILE A 197 -5.50 -10.45 5.33
C ILE A 197 -4.39 -11.12 4.53
N ILE A 198 -3.23 -10.47 4.46
CA ILE A 198 -2.01 -11.02 3.89
C ILE A 198 -0.96 -11.10 4.98
N VAL A 199 -0.39 -12.29 5.19
CA VAL A 199 0.74 -12.53 6.08
C VAL A 199 1.99 -12.67 5.22
N ALA A 200 2.87 -11.67 5.26
CA ALA A 200 4.04 -11.58 4.40
C ALA A 200 5.35 -11.72 5.20
N ASP A 201 6.37 -12.31 4.59
CA ASP A 201 7.72 -12.31 5.17
C ASP A 201 8.28 -10.87 5.18
N GLU A 202 8.94 -10.45 6.25
CA GLU A 202 9.51 -9.10 6.34
C GLU A 202 10.68 -8.86 5.35
N GLY A 203 11.32 -9.93 4.88
CA GLY A 203 12.43 -9.92 3.93
C GLY A 203 12.02 -10.01 2.46
N VAL A 204 10.72 -9.91 2.12
CA VAL A 204 10.29 -9.91 0.72
C VAL A 204 10.86 -8.70 -0.04
N HIS A 205 11.27 -8.93 -1.28
CA HIS A 205 11.75 -7.96 -2.24
C HIS A 205 10.78 -6.80 -2.42
N TRP A 206 11.31 -5.64 -2.76
CA TRP A 206 10.56 -4.40 -2.96
C TRP A 206 9.37 -4.56 -3.91
N ALA A 207 9.49 -5.39 -4.95
CA ALA A 207 8.39 -5.66 -5.88
C ALA A 207 7.18 -6.29 -5.18
N VAL A 208 7.39 -7.24 -4.27
CA VAL A 208 6.32 -7.85 -3.48
C VAL A 208 5.69 -6.82 -2.56
N GLN A 209 6.50 -6.01 -1.86
CA GLN A 209 6.00 -4.96 -0.98
C GLN A 209 5.06 -3.97 -1.71
N ASN A 210 5.39 -3.60 -2.95
CA ASN A 210 4.52 -2.75 -3.76
C ASN A 210 3.24 -3.46 -4.18
N GLY A 211 3.30 -4.74 -4.57
CA GLY A 211 2.11 -5.55 -4.84
C GLY A 211 1.18 -5.66 -3.62
N LEU A 212 1.77 -5.85 -2.42
CA LEU A 212 1.05 -5.84 -1.14
C LEU A 212 0.38 -4.49 -0.90
N HIS A 213 1.08 -3.38 -1.13
CA HIS A 213 0.52 -2.03 -1.00
C HIS A 213 -0.67 -1.81 -1.96
N LEU A 214 -0.52 -2.21 -3.22
CA LEU A 214 -1.56 -2.08 -4.26
C LEU A 214 -2.82 -2.90 -3.96
N SER A 215 -2.71 -4.01 -3.23
CA SER A 215 -3.84 -4.88 -2.87
C SER A 215 -4.89 -4.19 -1.97
N ARG A 216 -4.47 -3.18 -1.20
CA ARG A 216 -5.26 -2.52 -0.15
C ARG A 216 -5.82 -3.49 0.92
N SER A 217 -5.24 -4.69 1.02
CA SER A 217 -5.54 -5.66 2.07
C SER A 217 -4.89 -5.28 3.39
N THR A 218 -5.28 -5.94 4.48
CA THR A 218 -4.58 -5.82 5.75
C THR A 218 -3.30 -6.67 5.68
N VAL A 219 -2.14 -6.02 5.64
CA VAL A 219 -0.84 -6.71 5.59
C VAL A 219 -0.27 -6.83 7.00
N VAL A 220 0.15 -8.04 7.36
CA VAL A 220 0.83 -8.36 8.63
C VAL A 220 2.14 -9.05 8.30
N TYR A 221 3.23 -8.62 8.91
CA TYR A 221 4.54 -9.21 8.67
C TYR A 221 4.89 -10.25 9.74
N PHE A 222 5.58 -11.30 9.32
CA PHE A 222 6.28 -12.21 10.23
C PHE A 222 7.80 -12.11 10.01
N LYS A 223 8.57 -12.53 11.03
CA LYS A 223 10.02 -12.44 10.97
C LYS A 223 10.61 -13.26 9.83
N HIS A 224 11.67 -12.75 9.24
CA HIS A 224 12.26 -13.30 8.02
C HIS A 224 12.63 -14.77 8.20
N ASN A 225 12.04 -15.63 7.37
CA ASN A 225 12.25 -17.08 7.33
C ASN A 225 12.01 -17.79 8.69
N ASP A 226 11.19 -17.20 9.57
CA ASP A 226 10.90 -17.74 10.91
C ASP A 226 9.49 -18.36 10.98
N MET A 227 9.44 -19.69 10.97
CA MET A 227 8.20 -20.46 11.06
C MET A 227 7.47 -20.31 12.40
N ALA A 228 8.17 -20.07 13.51
CA ALA A 228 7.55 -19.85 14.80
C ALA A 228 6.87 -18.47 14.86
N SER A 229 7.52 -17.46 14.26
CA SER A 229 6.90 -16.14 14.08
C SER A 229 5.69 -16.20 13.17
N LEU A 230 5.75 -16.95 12.06
CA LEU A 230 4.62 -17.16 11.16
C LEU A 230 3.44 -17.81 11.90
N ALA A 231 3.68 -18.92 12.61
CA ALA A 231 2.65 -19.62 13.38
C ALA A 231 2.01 -18.71 14.43
N SER A 232 2.82 -18.00 15.24
CA SER A 232 2.31 -17.05 16.24
C SER A 232 1.47 -15.93 15.62
N THR A 233 1.84 -15.46 14.43
CA THR A 233 1.09 -14.43 13.70
C THR A 233 -0.27 -14.94 13.25
N LEU A 234 -0.32 -16.14 12.67
CA LEU A 234 -1.57 -16.79 12.26
C LEU A 234 -2.49 -17.09 13.46
N GLU A 235 -1.94 -17.56 14.58
CA GLU A 235 -2.70 -17.77 15.81
C GLU A 235 -3.33 -16.47 16.34
N LYS A 236 -2.59 -15.36 16.34
CA LYS A 236 -3.11 -14.05 16.77
C LYS A 236 -4.27 -13.56 15.88
N LEU A 237 -4.23 -13.86 14.58
CA LEU A 237 -5.27 -13.48 13.63
C LEU A 237 -6.56 -14.31 13.79
N THR A 238 -6.42 -15.56 14.23
CA THR A 238 -7.54 -16.51 14.35
C THR A 238 -8.16 -16.53 15.74
N ARG A 239 -7.36 -16.40 16.80
CA ARG A 239 -7.80 -16.55 18.18
C ARG A 239 -8.85 -15.52 18.59
N GLY A 240 -10.04 -16.00 18.96
CA GLY A 240 -11.14 -15.19 19.49
C GLY A 240 -11.91 -14.37 18.44
N ASN A 241 -11.48 -14.39 17.18
CA ASN A 241 -12.13 -13.67 16.10
C ASN A 241 -13.08 -14.59 15.34
N LYS A 242 -14.36 -14.60 15.71
CA LYS A 242 -15.41 -15.36 15.00
C LYS A 242 -15.54 -15.00 13.51
N ARG A 243 -14.99 -13.87 13.06
CA ARG A 243 -14.97 -13.48 11.66
C ARG A 243 -13.77 -14.07 10.90
N ALA A 244 -12.74 -14.57 11.58
CA ALA A 244 -11.54 -15.10 10.96
C ALA A 244 -11.85 -16.24 9.99
N GLU A 245 -12.80 -17.12 10.32
CA GLU A 245 -13.27 -18.21 9.44
C GLU A 245 -13.87 -17.71 8.12
N LYS A 246 -14.31 -16.45 8.07
CA LYS A 246 -14.93 -15.83 6.89
C LYS A 246 -13.98 -14.91 6.13
N ILE A 247 -12.81 -14.60 6.69
CA ILE A 247 -11.84 -13.70 6.08
C ILE A 247 -10.83 -14.55 5.31
N ARG A 248 -10.56 -14.18 4.06
CA ARG A 248 -9.52 -14.85 3.28
C ARG A 248 -8.16 -14.40 3.82
N CYS A 249 -7.32 -15.38 4.15
CA CYS A 249 -5.96 -15.17 4.62
C CYS A 249 -4.98 -15.78 3.62
N TYR A 250 -4.04 -14.97 3.14
CA TYR A 250 -3.01 -15.38 2.20
C TYR A 250 -1.63 -15.31 2.88
N ILE A 251 -0.74 -16.22 2.53
CA ILE A 251 0.67 -16.18 2.93
C ILE A 251 1.49 -15.81 1.70
N VAL A 252 2.37 -14.81 1.82
CA VAL A 252 3.22 -14.33 0.72
C VAL A 252 4.68 -14.41 1.15
N VAL A 253 5.46 -15.20 0.41
CA VAL A 253 6.88 -15.47 0.65
C VAL A 253 7.60 -15.58 -0.68
N GLU A 254 8.93 -15.51 -0.64
CA GLU A 254 9.78 -15.78 -1.80
C GLU A 254 10.46 -17.14 -1.66
N SER A 255 10.76 -17.78 -2.80
CA SER A 255 11.44 -19.07 -2.82
C SER A 255 12.95 -18.93 -2.59
N ILE A 256 13.52 -17.80 -3.00
CA ILE A 256 14.93 -17.44 -2.85
C ILE A 256 14.92 -15.99 -2.32
N TYR A 257 15.64 -15.78 -1.22
CA TYR A 257 15.87 -14.47 -0.61
C TYR A 257 17.31 -14.03 -0.83
#